data_AF-A0A7C1FBG8-F1
#
_entry.id   AF-A0A7C1FBG8-F1
#
_cell.length_a   1.000
_cell.length_b   1.000
_cell.length_c   1.000
_cell.angle_alpha   90.00
_cell.angle_beta   90.00
_cell.angle_gamma   90.00
#
_symmetry.space_group_name_H-M   'P 1'
#
loop_
_entity.id
_entity.type
_entity.pdbx_description
1 polymer ?
#
loop_
_entity_poly.entity_id
_entity_poly.type
_entity_poly.pdbx_seq_one_letter_code
_entity_poly.pdbx_strand_id
1 'polypeptide(L)' 'MNIQWYPGHMAKAQRLIKESLKLTQVIFELLDARVPRSSR' A
#
# COMPACT_ATOMS: atom_id res chain seq x y z
N MET A 1 16.56 2.72 -3.03
CA MET A 1 15.72 1.53 -3.28
C MET A 1 14.79 1.86 -4.43
N ASN A 2 14.84 1.11 -5.53
CA ASN A 2 13.97 1.32 -6.69
C ASN A 2 12.91 0.21 -6.73
N ILE A 3 11.63 0.56 -6.59
CA ILE A 3 10.52 -0.39 -6.68
C ILE A 3 10.00 -0.32 -8.11
N GLN A 4 10.16 -1.41 -8.87
CA GLN A 4 9.64 -1.49 -10.23
C GLN A 4 8.18 -1.95 -10.20
N TRP A 5 7.28 -1.04 -10.57
CA TRP A 5 5.86 -1.33 -10.73
C TRP A 5 5.57 -1.80 -12.15
N TYR A 6 4.95 -2.97 -12.26
CA TYR A 6 4.36 -3.50 -13.48
C TYR A 6 3.11 -4.31 -13.12
N PRO A 7 2.21 -4.62 -14.07
CA PRO A 7 0.87 -5.12 -13.77
C PRO A 7 0.83 -6.32 -12.80
N GLY A 8 1.75 -7.28 -12.96
CA GLY A 8 1.85 -8.44 -12.06
C GLY A 8 2.24 -8.09 -10.61
N HIS A 9 3.15 -7.13 -10.41
CA HIS A 9 3.54 -6.66 -9.09
C HIS A 9 2.42 -5.91 -8.37
N MET A 10 1.70 -5.05 -9.09
CA MET A 10 0.57 -4.31 -8.53
C MET A 10 -0.53 -5.28 -8.07
N ALA A 11 -0.86 -6.27 -8.90
CA ALA A 11 -1.84 -7.29 -8.55
C ALA A 11 -1.41 -8.12 -7.33
N LYS A 12 -0.14 -8.50 -7.25
CA LYS A 12 0.41 -9.23 -6.09
C LYS A 12 0.36 -8.40 -4.82
N ALA A 13 0.81 -7.14 -4.87
CA ALA A 13 0.78 -6.23 -3.72
C ALA A 13 -0.65 -6.02 -3.20
N GLN A 14 -1.61 -5.78 -4.09
CA GLN A 14 -3.02 -5.65 -3.71
C GLN A 14 -3.59 -6.92 -3.05
N ARG A 15 -3.23 -8.12 -3.52
CA ARG A 15 -3.66 -9.38 -2.89
C ARG A 15 -3.09 -9.53 -1.49
N LEU A 16 -1.79 -9.33 -1.32
CA LEU A 16 -1.12 -9.42 -0.03
C LEU A 16 -1.67 -8.41 0.99
N ILE A 17 -1.95 -7.18 0.54
CA ILE A 17 -2.60 -6.16 1.39
C ILE A 17 -3.99 -6.65 1.81
N LYS A 18 -4.83 -7.14 0.89
CA LYS A 18 -6.16 -7.66 1.21
C LYS A 18 -6.15 -8.83 2.19
N GLU A 19 -5.18 -9.72 2.08
CA GLU A 19 -5.01 -10.83 3.02
C GLU A 19 -4.62 -10.33 4.42
N SER A 20 -3.67 -9.40 4.49
CA SER A 20 -3.20 -8.81 5.76
C SER A 20 -4.30 -8.01 6.46
N LEU A 21 -5.14 -7.30 5.70
CA LEU A 21 -6.26 -6.52 6.24
C LEU A 21 -7.27 -7.38 7.01
N LYS A 22 -7.47 -8.65 6.64
CA LYS A 22 -8.38 -9.56 7.34
C LYS A 22 -7.90 -9.94 8.74
N LEU A 23 -6.60 -9.88 8.98
CA LEU A 23 -5.97 -10.32 10.23
C LEU A 23 -5.79 -9.17 11.23
N THR A 24 -6.01 -7.92 10.80
CA THR A 24 -5.62 -6.72 11.55
C THR A 24 -6.84 -5.98 12.10
N GLN A 25 -6.74 -5.45 13.32
CA GLN A 25 -7.85 -4.75 13.99
C GLN A 25 -7.86 -3.24 13.68
N VAL A 26 -6.70 -2.65 13.38
CA VAL A 26 -6.54 -1.22 13.10
C VAL A 26 -5.53 -1.05 11.96
N ILE A 27 -5.74 -0.06 11.10
CA ILE A 27 -4.88 0.23 9.94
C ILE A 27 -4.33 1.64 10.07
N PHE A 28 -3.02 1.80 9.87
CA PHE A 28 -2.37 3.11 9.78
C PHE A 28 -1.93 3.35 8.33
N GLU A 29 -2.49 4.39 7.72
CA GLU A 29 -2.06 4.88 6.41
C GLU A 29 -0.95 5.92 6.64
N LEU A 30 0.31 5.54 6.35
CA LEU A 30 1.45 6.43 6.49
C LEU A 30 1.55 7.32 5.25
N LEU A 31 1.50 8.64 5.45
CA LEU A 31 1.51 9.64 4.39
C LEU A 31 2.62 10.66 4.58
N ASP A 32 2.95 11.36 3.50
CA ASP A 32 3.85 12.52 3.56
C ASP A 32 3.05 13.74 4.07
N ALA A 33 3.46 14.29 5.21
CA ALA A 33 2.80 15.43 5.83
C ALA A 33 2.79 16.70 4.96
N ARG A 34 3.72 16.82 4.00
CA ARG A 34 3.83 17.99 3.12
C ARG A 34 2.78 17.99 2.02
N VAL A 35 2.40 16.80 1.55
CA VAL A 35 1.47 16.61 0.41
C VAL A 35 0.49 15.46 0.68
N PRO A 36 -0.30 15.53 1.77
CA PRO A 36 -1.04 14.39 2.29
C PRO A 36 -2.12 13.84 1.34
N ARG A 37 -2.59 14.63 0.38
CA ARG A 37 -3.53 14.15 -0.66
C ARG A 37 -2.84 13.50 -1.84
N SER A 38 -1.63 13.94 -2.20
CA SER A 38 -0.91 13.47 -3.39
C SER A 38 -0.06 12.23 -3.10
N SER A 39 0.28 11.97 -1.84
CA SER A 39 1.06 10.80 -1.41
C SER A 39 0.21 9.57 -1.05
N ARG A 40 -1.11 9.65 -1.22
CA ARG A 40 -2.03 8.50 -1.06
C ARG A 40 -2.07 7.70 -2.36
#